data_AF-A0A0F8WJ50-F1
#
_entry.id   AF-A0A0F8WJ50-F1
#
_cell.length_a   1.000
_cell.length_b   1.000
_cell.length_c   1.000
_cell.angle_alpha   90.00
_cell.angle_beta   90.00
_cell.angle_gamma   90.00
#
_symmetry.space_group_name_H-M   'P 1'
#
loop_
_entity.id
_entity.type
_entity.pdbx_description
1 polymer ?
#
loop_
_entity_poly.entity_id
_entity_poly.type
_entity_poly.pdbx_seq_one_letter_code
_entity_poly.pdbx_strand_id
1 'polypeptide(L)'
;IVFGIDNPVFYMRGRRQWHGRSYVNRTNYPFHFNTEREPPEVEAKYTLTMYEIIKAIKDACGQVGIGPAGVQAIFHDNAAKLIESVLQAKASW
;
A
#
# COMPACT_ATOMS: atom_id res chain seq x y z
N ILE A 1 0.16 -7.04 -4.12
CA ILE A 1 -1.31 -7.13 -4.24
C ILE A 1 -1.89 -6.26 -3.14
N VAL A 2 -2.41 -5.08 -3.49
CA VAL A 2 -2.94 -4.11 -2.52
C VAL A 2 -4.45 -4.33 -2.30
N PHE A 3 -5.17 -4.84 -3.31
CA PHE A 3 -6.65 -4.96 -3.28
C PHE A 3 -7.20 -6.38 -3.43
N GLY A 4 -6.36 -7.43 -3.38
CA GLY A 4 -6.76 -8.80 -3.75
C GLY A 4 -6.63 -9.84 -2.64
N ILE A 5 -6.47 -9.43 -1.39
CA ILE A 5 -6.45 -10.35 -0.25
C ILE A 5 -7.39 -9.79 0.81
N ASP A 6 -8.35 -10.62 1.25
CA ASP A 6 -9.21 -10.40 2.41
C ASP A 6 -8.38 -10.47 3.70
N ASN A 7 -7.31 -9.67 3.77
CA ASN A 7 -6.38 -9.68 4.86
C ASN A 7 -6.82 -8.63 5.88
N PRO A 8 -7.36 -9.03 7.04
CA PRO A 8 -7.87 -8.10 8.06
C PRO A 8 -6.79 -7.14 8.57
N VAL A 9 -5.51 -7.48 8.39
CA VAL A 9 -4.36 -6.60 8.70
C VAL A 9 -4.48 -5.24 8.00
N PHE A 10 -5.07 -5.16 6.81
CA PHE A 10 -5.22 -3.89 6.09
C PHE A 10 -6.20 -2.91 6.74
N TYR A 11 -7.13 -3.42 7.55
CA TYR A 11 -8.07 -2.62 8.33
C TYR A 11 -7.53 -2.25 9.72
N MET A 12 -6.36 -2.75 10.11
CA MET A 12 -5.70 -2.29 11.33
C MET A 12 -5.14 -0.88 11.13
N ARG A 13 -5.19 -0.08 12.20
CA ARG A 13 -4.51 1.22 12.22
C ARG A 13 -3.05 1.00 12.55
N GLY A 14 -2.18 1.33 11.61
CA GLY A 14 -0.78 0.93 11.70
C GLY A 14 -0.03 1.13 10.40
N ARG A 15 1.28 0.87 10.45
CA ARG A 15 2.16 0.95 9.29
C ARG A 15 3.19 -0.17 9.32
N ARG A 16 3.70 -0.52 8.13
CA ARG A 16 4.77 -1.49 7.97
C ARG A 16 6.07 -0.78 7.61
N GLN A 17 7.11 -1.02 8.38
CA GLN A 17 8.42 -0.40 8.19
C GLN A 17 9.45 -1.43 7.75
N TRP A 18 10.30 -1.05 6.79
CA TRP A 18 11.42 -1.87 6.33
C TRP A 18 12.65 -1.59 7.19
N HIS A 19 13.20 -2.63 7.81
CA HIS A 19 14.36 -2.56 8.70
C HIS A 19 15.55 -3.32 8.06
N GLY A 20 15.83 -3.05 6.78
CA GLY A 20 17.00 -3.55 6.06
C GLY A 20 16.96 -5.04 5.66
N ARG A 21 16.46 -5.91 6.54
CA ARG A 21 16.31 -7.36 6.30
C ARG A 21 14.93 -7.90 6.66
N SER A 22 14.15 -7.16 7.43
CA SER A 22 12.85 -7.57 7.92
C SER A 22 11.83 -6.44 7.79
N TYR A 23 10.56 -6.83 7.78
CA TYR A 23 9.45 -5.89 7.93
C TYR A 23 8.91 -5.98 9.35
N VAL A 24 8.73 -4.83 9.99
CA VAL A 24 8.07 -4.70 11.27
C VAL A 24 6.67 -4.11 11.04
N ASN A 25 5.65 -4.78 11.54
CA ASN A 25 4.27 -4.25 11.54
C ASN A 25 4.03 -3.54 12.87
N ARG A 26 3.75 -2.24 12.81
CA ARG A 26 3.36 -1.44 13.97
C ARG A 26 1.88 -1.13 13.91
N THR A 27 1.23 -1.11 15.05
CA THR A 27 -0.20 -0.81 15.18
C THR A 27 -0.48 -0.09 16.48
N ASN A 28 -1.61 0.60 16.57
CA ASN A 28 -2.01 1.30 17.78
C ASN A 28 -2.66 0.36 18.83
N TYR A 29 -2.88 -0.92 18.52
CA TYR A 29 -3.51 -1.89 19.42
C TYR A 29 -2.48 -2.85 20.06
N PRO A 30 -2.66 -3.31 21.32
CA PRO A 30 -1.70 -4.16 22.02
C PRO A 30 -1.79 -5.64 21.59
N PHE A 31 -1.56 -5.94 20.31
CA PHE A 31 -1.39 -7.32 19.86
C PHE A 31 -0.06 -7.91 20.33
N HIS A 32 0.02 -9.23 20.47
CA HIS A 32 1.21 -9.93 20.97
C HIS A 32 2.48 -9.69 20.14
N PHE A 33 2.35 -9.36 18.85
CA PHE A 33 3.46 -9.07 17.95
C PHE A 33 3.90 -7.60 17.97
N ASN A 34 3.11 -6.71 18.58
CA ASN A 34 3.32 -5.26 18.55
C ASN A 34 4.16 -4.81 19.75
N THR A 35 5.41 -5.28 19.81
CA THR A 35 6.33 -5.07 20.93
C THR A 35 7.19 -3.81 20.77
N GLU A 36 7.52 -3.42 19.53
CA GLU A 36 8.28 -2.22 19.20
C GLU A 36 7.35 -1.02 18.89
N ARG A 37 6.75 -0.47 19.95
CA ARG A 37 5.78 0.62 19.88
C ARG A 37 6.42 1.95 19.48
N GLU A 38 5.64 2.80 18.80
CA GLU A 38 5.98 4.22 18.67
C GLU A 38 5.39 5.02 19.83
N PRO A 39 5.87 6.26 20.06
CA PRO A 39 5.24 7.14 21.03
C PRO A 39 3.72 7.26 20.78
N PRO A 40 2.88 7.29 21.83
CA PRO A 40 1.42 7.29 21.68
C PRO A 40 0.89 8.39 20.76
N GLU A 41 1.53 9.56 20.74
CA GLU A 41 1.16 10.69 19.87
C GLU A 41 1.41 10.43 18.38
N VAL A 42 2.30 9.50 18.05
CA VAL A 42 2.54 9.04 16.67
C VAL A 42 1.51 7.97 16.31
N GLU A 43 1.30 6.99 17.20
CA GLU A 43 0.35 5.89 16.96
C GLU A 43 -1.09 6.39 16.86
N ALA A 44 -1.46 7.44 17.60
CA ALA A 44 -2.76 8.10 17.50
C ALA A 44 -3.06 8.65 16.10
N LYS A 45 -2.02 8.96 15.32
CA LYS A 45 -2.14 9.49 13.95
C LYS A 45 -2.19 8.41 12.88
N TYR A 46 -1.96 7.14 13.23
CA TYR A 46 -2.04 6.05 12.27
C TYR A 46 -3.43 6.00 11.63
N THR A 47 -3.44 5.89 10.30
CA THR A 47 -4.64 5.52 9.53
C THR A 47 -4.65 4.01 9.25
N LEU A 48 -5.61 3.54 8.46
CA LEU A 48 -5.65 2.16 8.00
C LEU A 48 -4.33 1.81 7.29
N THR A 49 -3.78 0.65 7.63
CA THR A 49 -2.53 0.13 7.04
C THR A 49 -2.56 0.18 5.51
N MET A 50 -3.74 -0.04 4.92
CA MET A 50 -3.98 0.12 3.49
C MET A 50 -3.59 1.51 2.97
N TYR A 51 -4.07 2.57 3.61
CA TYR A 51 -3.78 3.94 3.19
C TYR A 51 -2.33 4.32 3.46
N GLU A 52 -1.73 3.81 4.55
CA GLU A 52 -0.30 4.00 4.82
C GLU A 52 0.57 3.36 3.74
N ILE A 53 0.20 2.17 3.25
CA ILE A 53 0.90 1.51 2.13
C ILE A 53 0.76 2.33 0.84
N ILE A 54 -0.45 2.80 0.52
CA ILE A 54 -0.68 3.64 -0.67
C ILE A 54 0.14 4.94 -0.58
N LYS A 55 0.14 5.58 0.60
CA LYS A 55 0.95 6.78 0.85
C LYS A 55 2.43 6.49 0.69
N ALA A 56 2.94 5.41 1.28
CA ALA A 56 4.35 5.04 1.18
C ALA A 56 4.80 4.82 -0.27
N ILE A 57 3.95 4.20 -1.11
CA ILE A 57 4.23 4.05 -2.54
C ILE A 57 4.29 5.41 -3.24
N LYS A 58 3.35 6.31 -2.97
CA LYS A 58 3.33 7.67 -3.55
C LYS A 58 4.56 8.48 -3.13
N ASP A 59 4.93 8.41 -1.86
CA ASP A 59 6.13 9.08 -1.33
C ASP A 59 7.39 8.54 -2.01
N ALA A 60 7.51 7.22 -2.14
CA ALA A 60 8.62 6.58 -2.83
C ALA A 60 8.71 7.01 -4.31
N CYS A 61 7.57 7.11 -5.01
CA CYS A 61 7.52 7.63 -6.37
C CYS A 61 8.09 9.06 -6.44
N GLY A 62 7.68 9.94 -5.53
CA GLY A 62 8.21 11.30 -5.44
C GLY A 62 9.73 11.33 -5.20
N GLN A 63 10.24 10.46 -4.33
CA GLN A 63 11.67 10.38 -4.01
C GLN A 63 12.53 9.95 -5.21
N VAL A 64 12.01 9.12 -6.11
CA VAL A 64 12.73 8.66 -7.31
C VAL A 64 12.40 9.46 -8.57
N GLY A 65 11.66 10.58 -8.44
CA GLY A 65 11.33 11.46 -9.56
C GLY A 65 10.19 10.97 -10.47
N ILE A 66 9.39 10.00 -10.02
CA ILE A 66 8.17 9.58 -10.74
C ILE A 66 7.08 10.61 -10.49
N GLY A 67 6.76 11.38 -11.54
CA GLY A 67 5.72 12.41 -11.50
C GLY A 67 4.28 11.87 -11.45
N PRO A 68 3.27 12.76 -11.35
CA PRO A 68 1.87 12.39 -11.19
C PRO A 68 1.33 11.42 -12.26
N ALA A 69 1.77 11.58 -13.52
CA ALA A 69 1.39 10.67 -14.61
C ALA A 69 1.91 9.25 -14.40
N GLY A 70 3.12 9.09 -13.86
CA GLY A 70 3.68 7.78 -13.52
C GLY A 70 2.95 7.13 -12.34
N VAL A 71 2.60 7.92 -11.32
CA VAL A 71 1.77 7.46 -10.20
C VAL A 71 0.40 6.99 -10.71
N GLN A 72 -0.26 7.77 -11.57
CA GLN A 72 -1.54 7.39 -12.19
C GLN A 72 -1.41 6.08 -12.99
N ALA A 73 -0.34 5.92 -13.76
CA ALA A 73 -0.10 4.70 -14.52
C ALA A 73 0.09 3.47 -13.62
N ILE A 74 0.81 3.60 -12.49
CA ILE A 74 1.02 2.54 -11.50
C ILE A 74 -0.31 2.11 -10.85
N PHE A 75 -1.15 3.08 -10.47
CA PHE A 75 -2.37 2.80 -9.72
C PHE A 75 -3.60 2.50 -10.60
N HIS A 76 -3.56 2.79 -11.90
CA HIS A 76 -4.73 2.65 -12.77
C HIS A 76 -4.38 2.32 -14.23
N ASP A 77 -3.75 3.25 -14.96
CA ASP A 77 -3.80 3.23 -16.43
C ASP A 77 -3.17 1.97 -17.05
N ASN A 78 -2.11 1.43 -16.43
CA ASN A 78 -1.47 0.22 -16.93
C ASN A 78 -2.40 -1.00 -16.86
N ALA A 79 -3.15 -1.15 -15.76
CA ALA A 79 -4.11 -2.22 -15.60
C ALA A 79 -5.31 -2.05 -16.54
N ALA A 80 -5.82 -0.83 -16.68
CA ALA A 80 -6.93 -0.51 -17.58
C ALA A 80 -6.59 -0.86 -19.04
N LYS A 81 -5.41 -0.44 -19.53
CA LYS A 81 -4.93 -0.75 -20.89
C LYS A 81 -4.82 -2.26 -21.12
N LEU A 82 -4.30 -3.00 -20.13
CA LEU A 82 -4.19 -4.46 -20.24
C LEU A 82 -5.58 -5.11 -20.36
N ILE A 83 -6.52 -4.73 -19.50
CA ILE A 83 -7.90 -5.25 -19.52
C ILE A 83 -8.55 -4.96 -20.88
N GLU A 84 -8.43 -3.72 -21.36
CA GLU A 84 -8.97 -3.32 -22.66
C GLU A 84 -8.42 -4.19 -23.80
N SER A 85 -7.09 -4.41 -23.84
CA SER A 85 -6.47 -5.23 -24.88
C SER A 85 -6.99 -6.68 -24.90
N VAL A 86 -7.26 -7.25 -23.72
CA VAL A 86 -7.81 -8.61 -23.60
C VAL A 86 -9.26 -8.66 -24.06
N LEU A 87 -10.06 -7.63 -23.72
CA LEU A 87 -11.45 -7.55 -24.16
C LEU A 87 -11.57 -7.41 -25.68
N GLN A 88 -10.71 -6.58 -26.29
CA GLN A 88 -10.64 -6.43 -27.75
C GLN A 88 -10.27 -7.76 -28.43
N ALA A 89 -9.26 -8.46 -27.93
CA ALA A 89 -8.86 -9.77 -28.47
C ALA A 89 -10.02 -10.79 -28.42
N LYS A 90 -10.75 -10.84 -27.30
CA LYS A 90 -11.92 -11.72 -27.15
C LYS A 90 -13.06 -11.41 -28.11
N ALA A 91 -13.29 -10.13 -28.43
CA ALA A 91 -14.35 -9.73 -29.36
C ALA A 91 -14.03 -10.05 -30.83
N SER A 92 -12.75 -10.29 -31.15
CA SER A 92 -12.27 -10.63 -32.49
C SER A 92 -12.22 -12.15 -32.77
N TRP A 93 -12.61 -12.97 -31.80
CA TRP A 93 -12.74 -14.43 -31.91
C TRP A 93 -14.17 -14.81 -32.29
#